data_AF-A0A523WCE0-F1
#
_entry.id   AF-A0A523WCE0-F1
#
_cell.length_a   1.000
_cell.length_b   1.000
_cell.length_c   1.000
_cell.angle_alpha   90.00
_cell.angle_beta   90.00
_cell.angle_gamma   90.00
#
_symmetry.space_group_name_H-M   'P 1'
#
loop_
_entity.id
_entity.type
_entity.pdbx_description
1 polymer ?
#
loop_
_entity_poly.entity_id
_entity_poly.type
_entity_poly.pdbx_seq_one_letter_code
_entity_poly.pdbx_strand_id
1 'polypeptide(L)'
;YFPMPYDKLLLPSVIVMLGTSRKLMSLVQIATRLTGERIEAILGGVGAMCGECTAIPVVTGKINISLGCSGSRSQTRLEDGELFMALPSKVYNLLEPVLKRETVNS
;
A
#
# COMPACT_ATOMS: atom_id res chain seq x y z
N TYR A 1 23.91 4.14 -10.59
CA TYR A 1 24.51 3.55 -9.38
C TYR A 1 24.45 4.62 -8.31
N PHE A 2 23.51 4.49 -7.36
CA PHE A 2 23.41 5.40 -6.21
C PHE A 2 23.93 4.60 -5.01
N PRO A 3 25.18 4.85 -4.55
CA PRO A 3 25.75 4.10 -3.45
C PRO A 3 25.18 4.69 -2.15
N MET A 4 24.29 3.97 -1.49
CA MET A 4 23.95 4.26 -0.10
C MET A 4 24.16 3.01 0.76
N PRO A 5 24.83 3.13 1.91
CA PRO A 5 25.11 2.01 2.79
C PRO A 5 23.81 1.55 3.47
N TYR A 6 23.53 0.25 3.35
CA TYR A 6 22.22 -0.36 3.60
C TYR A 6 21.92 -0.69 5.07
N ASP A 7 22.88 -0.50 5.97
CA ASP A 7 22.83 -1.25 7.23
C ASP A 7 22.00 -0.64 8.38
N LYS A 8 21.59 0.64 8.35
CA LYS A 8 20.83 1.24 9.48
C LYS A 8 19.76 2.32 9.16
N LEU A 9 19.36 2.55 7.91
CA LEU A 9 18.60 3.78 7.55
C LEU A 9 17.29 3.62 6.75
N LEU A 10 16.79 2.42 6.47
CA LEU A 10 15.59 2.25 5.62
C LEU A 10 14.36 1.84 6.44
N LEU A 11 13.83 2.75 7.25
CA LEU A 11 12.41 2.67 7.62
C LEU A 11 11.61 3.12 6.39
N PRO A 12 10.92 2.21 5.66
CA PRO A 12 10.22 2.60 4.44
C PRO A 12 9.13 3.59 4.81
N SER A 13 9.16 4.79 4.23
CA SER A 13 8.13 5.83 4.48
C SER A 13 6.73 5.35 4.07
N VAL A 14 6.67 4.50 3.04
CA VAL A 14 5.46 3.87 2.54
C VAL A 14 5.77 2.43 2.14
N ILE A 15 4.86 1.52 2.49
CA ILE A 15 4.85 0.12 2.06
C ILE A 15 3.75 -0.01 1.01
N VAL A 16 4.07 -0.53 -0.16
CA VAL A 16 3.08 -0.80 -1.22
C VAL A 16 2.82 -2.30 -1.27
N MET A 17 1.56 -2.68 -1.04
CA MET A 17 1.09 -4.06 -1.13
C MET A 17 0.35 -4.28 -2.44
N LEU A 18 0.54 -5.46 -3.02
CA LEU A 18 -0.25 -5.99 -4.11
C LEU A 18 -1.20 -7.03 -3.55
N GLY A 19 -2.44 -7.03 -4.02
CA GLY A 19 -3.37 -8.08 -3.65
C GLY A 19 -4.70 -7.99 -4.37
N THR A 20 -5.46 -9.06 -4.26
CA THR A 20 -6.81 -9.12 -4.82
C THR A 20 -7.72 -8.10 -4.14
N SER A 21 -8.71 -7.61 -4.88
CA SER A 21 -9.74 -6.70 -4.36
C SER A 21 -10.35 -7.18 -3.03
N ARG A 22 -10.57 -8.49 -2.88
CA ARG A 22 -11.08 -9.11 -1.65
C ARG A 22 -10.11 -8.98 -0.46
N LYS A 23 -8.82 -9.25 -0.67
CA LYS A 23 -7.80 -9.12 0.38
C LYS A 23 -7.68 -7.66 0.82
N LEU A 24 -7.60 -6.73 -0.13
CA LEU A 24 -7.52 -5.31 0.18
C LEU A 24 -8.79 -4.77 0.87
N MET A 25 -9.97 -5.28 0.50
CA MET A 25 -11.23 -4.96 1.21
C MET A 25 -11.15 -5.34 2.69
N SER A 26 -10.66 -6.55 3.01
CA SER A 26 -10.46 -6.98 4.40
C SER A 26 -9.53 -6.02 5.15
N LEU A 27 -8.42 -5.63 4.53
CA LEU A 27 -7.47 -4.70 5.12
C LEU A 27 -8.06 -3.30 5.34
N VAL A 28 -8.90 -2.81 4.43
CA VAL A 28 -9.65 -1.55 4.61
C VAL A 28 -10.57 -1.64 5.82
N GLN A 29 -11.29 -2.74 5.99
CA GLN A 29 -12.18 -2.95 7.14
C GLN A 29 -11.40 -2.98 8.46
N ILE A 30 -10.28 -3.69 8.49
CA ILE A 30 -9.37 -3.76 9.65
C ILE A 30 -8.82 -2.37 9.97
N ALA A 31 -8.29 -1.66 8.98
CA ALA A 31 -7.74 -0.32 9.15
C ALA A 31 -8.81 0.68 9.64
N THR A 32 -10.01 0.65 9.07
CA THR A 32 -11.14 1.50 9.51
C THR A 32 -11.52 1.20 10.96
N ARG A 33 -11.55 -0.08 11.35
CA ARG A 33 -11.86 -0.49 12.72
C ARG A 33 -10.79 -0.04 13.73
N LEU A 34 -9.51 -0.10 13.35
CA LEU A 34 -8.40 0.24 14.23
C LEU A 34 -8.18 1.76 14.35
N THR A 35 -8.37 2.49 13.25
CA THR A 35 -8.17 3.94 13.21
C THR A 35 -9.43 4.72 13.62
N GLY A 36 -10.62 4.13 13.47
CA GLY A 36 -11.89 4.81 13.64
C GLY A 36 -12.27 5.74 12.49
N GLU A 37 -11.43 5.81 11.45
CA GLU A 37 -11.61 6.70 10.30
C GLU A 37 -11.88 5.91 9.02
N ARG A 38 -12.68 6.47 8.11
CA ARG A 38 -12.85 5.91 6.78
C ARG A 38 -11.63 6.19 5.93
N ILE A 39 -11.24 5.23 5.10
CA ILE A 39 -10.18 5.42 4.11
C ILE A 39 -10.75 6.20 2.92
N GLU A 40 -10.14 7.34 2.63
CA GLU A 40 -10.40 8.14 1.44
C GLU A 40 -9.27 7.89 0.43
N ALA A 41 -9.61 7.30 -0.71
CA ALA A 41 -8.64 7.04 -1.77
C ALA A 41 -8.74 8.11 -2.86
N ILE A 42 -7.58 8.62 -3.29
CA ILE A 42 -7.45 9.59 -4.38
C ILE A 42 -6.94 8.85 -5.60
N LEU A 43 -7.75 8.84 -6.66
CA LEU A 43 -7.57 8.00 -7.84
C LEU A 43 -7.71 8.82 -9.12
N GLY A 44 -6.79 8.62 -10.07
CA GLY A 44 -6.87 9.12 -11.43
C GLY A 44 -6.67 8.03 -12.50
N GLY A 45 -6.23 6.83 -12.11
CA GLY A 45 -5.92 5.74 -13.05
C GLY A 45 -4.63 5.97 -13.85
N VAL A 46 -3.90 7.03 -13.52
CA VAL A 46 -2.62 7.44 -14.08
C VAL A 46 -1.65 7.75 -12.94
N GLY A 47 -0.35 7.54 -13.17
CA GLY A 47 0.64 7.76 -12.11
C GLY A 47 0.43 6.86 -10.90
N ALA A 48 0.04 5.59 -11.11
CA ALA A 48 -0.30 4.65 -10.04
C ALA A 48 0.83 4.48 -9.01
N MET A 49 1.95 3.87 -9.40
CA MET A 49 3.03 3.61 -8.44
C MET A 49 3.69 4.90 -7.93
N CYS A 50 3.93 5.87 -8.82
CA CYS A 50 4.65 7.11 -8.48
C CYS A 50 3.79 8.14 -7.73
N GLY A 51 2.53 8.33 -8.13
CA GLY A 51 1.61 9.29 -7.55
C GLY A 51 0.75 8.66 -6.46
N GLU A 52 -0.11 7.72 -6.86
CA GLU A 52 -1.14 7.14 -5.99
C GLU A 52 -0.54 6.29 -4.87
N CYS A 53 0.52 5.52 -5.13
CA CYS A 53 1.14 4.66 -4.14
C CYS A 53 2.34 5.28 -3.41
N THR A 54 2.91 6.38 -3.90
CA THR A 54 4.11 6.99 -3.29
C THR A 54 3.87 8.43 -2.86
N ALA A 55 3.62 9.36 -3.80
CA ALA A 55 3.50 10.77 -3.47
C ALA A 55 2.33 11.07 -2.51
N ILE A 56 1.13 10.55 -2.80
CA ILE A 56 -0.06 10.79 -1.97
C ILE A 56 0.14 10.26 -0.54
N PRO A 57 0.55 9.00 -0.32
CA PRO A 57 0.73 8.47 1.04
C PRO A 57 1.89 9.13 1.80
N VAL A 58 2.99 9.50 1.12
CA VAL A 58 4.10 10.23 1.75
C VAL A 58 3.65 11.62 2.24
N VAL A 59 2.92 12.36 1.42
CA VAL A 59 2.52 13.75 1.74
C VAL A 59 1.37 13.79 2.73
N THR A 60 0.36 12.93 2.55
CA THR A 60 -0.85 12.95 3.39
C THR A 60 -0.70 12.14 4.67
N GLY A 61 0.22 11.18 4.70
CA GLY A 61 0.31 10.21 5.80
C GLY A 61 -0.89 9.27 5.90
N LYS A 62 -1.76 9.22 4.88
CA LYS A 62 -2.95 8.38 4.81
C LYS A 62 -2.75 7.19 3.88
N ILE A 63 -3.54 6.14 4.10
CA ILE A 63 -3.62 5.00 3.19
C ILE A 63 -4.15 5.50 1.84
N ASN A 64 -3.60 4.99 0.74
CA ASN A 64 -4.21 5.14 -0.57
C ASN A 64 -4.31 3.80 -1.31
N ILE A 65 -5.30 3.67 -2.17
CA ILE A 65 -5.48 2.51 -3.05
C ILE A 65 -5.21 2.97 -4.48
N SER A 66 -4.73 2.08 -5.34
CA SER A 66 -4.56 2.36 -6.77
C SER A 66 -5.05 1.19 -7.61
N LEU A 67 -5.72 1.53 -8.72
CA LEU A 67 -6.15 0.56 -9.73
C LEU A 67 -4.99 0.07 -10.61
N GLY A 68 -3.83 0.73 -10.52
CA GLY A 68 -2.74 0.55 -11.46
C GLY A 68 -2.99 1.30 -12.78
N CYS A 69 -1.97 1.99 -13.27
CA CYS A 69 -1.95 2.52 -14.63
C CYS A 69 -1.43 1.45 -15.58
N SER A 70 -1.63 1.63 -16.89
CA SER A 70 -1.16 0.69 -17.92
C SER A 70 0.32 0.30 -17.73
N GLY A 71 1.17 1.29 -17.44
CA GLY A 71 2.58 1.08 -17.15
C GLY A 71 2.82 0.24 -15.89
N SER A 72 2.22 0.60 -14.75
CA SER A 72 2.43 -0.15 -13.51
C SER A 72 1.90 -1.57 -13.61
N ARG A 73 0.72 -1.77 -14.22
CA ARG A 73 0.12 -3.11 -14.40
C ARG A 73 1.02 -4.01 -15.25
N SER A 74 1.57 -3.49 -16.35
CA SER A 74 2.49 -4.23 -17.21
C SER A 74 3.81 -4.55 -16.51
N GLN A 75 4.41 -3.57 -15.82
CA GLN A 75 5.72 -3.74 -15.18
C GLN A 75 5.69 -4.64 -13.94
N THR A 76 4.62 -4.59 -13.15
CA THR A 76 4.46 -5.47 -11.97
C THR A 76 3.74 -6.77 -12.28
N ARG A 77 3.29 -6.98 -13.53
CA ARG A 77 2.44 -8.11 -13.94
C ARG A 77 1.19 -8.26 -13.05
N LEU A 78 0.53 -7.13 -12.77
CA LEU A 78 -0.65 -7.10 -11.93
C LEU A 78 -1.82 -7.82 -12.63
N GLU A 79 -2.42 -8.80 -11.97
CA GLU A 79 -3.59 -9.51 -12.52
C GLU A 79 -4.85 -8.63 -12.52
N ASP A 80 -5.85 -8.97 -13.34
CA ASP A 80 -7.09 -8.20 -13.49
C ASP A 80 -7.85 -8.01 -12.17
N GLY A 81 -7.78 -8.98 -11.27
CA GLY A 81 -8.40 -8.91 -9.95
C GLY A 81 -7.56 -8.21 -8.87
N GLU A 82 -6.33 -7.80 -9.21
CA GLU A 82 -5.36 -7.24 -8.27
C GLU A 82 -5.24 -5.72 -8.38
N LEU A 83 -4.93 -5.14 -7.23
CA LEU A 83 -4.84 -3.71 -7.00
C LEU A 83 -3.62 -3.43 -6.11
N PHE A 84 -3.25 -2.16 -6.01
CA PHE A 84 -2.25 -1.71 -5.06
C PHE A 84 -2.90 -1.05 -3.84
N MET A 85 -2.31 -1.28 -2.67
CA MET A 85 -2.60 -0.52 -1.46
C MET A 85 -1.30 0.02 -0.89
N ALA A 86 -1.23 1.31 -0.70
CA ALA A 86 -0.08 1.97 -0.10
C ALA A 86 -0.37 2.34 1.35
N LEU A 87 0.51 1.90 2.24
CA LEU A 87 0.45 2.08 3.68
C LEU A 87 1.64 2.93 4.14
N PRO A 88 1.42 4.16 4.62
CA PRO A 88 2.46 4.92 5.32
C PRO A 88 3.00 4.14 6.53
N SER A 89 4.28 4.27 6.88
CA SER A 89 4.91 3.44 7.92
C SER A 89 4.17 3.47 9.26
N LYS A 90 3.66 4.65 9.65
CA LYS A 90 2.88 4.81 10.88
C LYS A 90 1.64 3.92 10.89
N VAL A 91 0.95 3.84 9.76
CA VAL A 91 -0.26 3.02 9.60
C VAL A 91 0.11 1.54 9.46
N TYR A 92 1.18 1.23 8.74
CA TYR A 92 1.69 -0.14 8.64
C TYR A 92 1.98 -0.73 10.03
N ASN A 93 2.62 0.01 10.93
CA ASN A 93 2.92 -0.47 12.28
C ASN A 93 1.67 -0.85 13.10
N LEU A 94 0.52 -0.22 12.83
CA LEU A 94 -0.76 -0.59 13.44
C LEU A 94 -1.32 -1.89 12.86
N LEU A 95 -1.07 -2.14 11.57
CA LEU A 95 -1.58 -3.29 10.83
C LEU A 95 -0.64 -4.50 10.91
N GLU A 96 0.66 -4.30 11.15
CA GLU A 96 1.69 -5.32 11.22
C GLU A 96 1.30 -6.55 12.07
N PRO A 97 0.77 -6.41 13.30
CA PRO A 97 0.39 -7.57 14.11
C PRO A 97 -0.77 -8.38 13.50
N VAL A 98 -1.63 -7.75 12.69
CA VAL A 98 -2.73 -8.43 11.99
C VAL A 98 -2.21 -9.11 10.73
N LEU A 99 -1.38 -8.42 9.96
CA LEU A 99 -0.75 -8.96 8.74
C LEU A 99 0.08 -10.22 9.03
N LYS A 100 0.86 -10.21 10.13
CA LYS A 100 1.64 -11.39 10.55
C LYS A 100 0.77 -12.60 10.90
N ARG A 101 -0.45 -12.40 11.40
CA ARG A 101 -1.38 -13.51 11.72
C ARG A 101 -1.99 -14.14 10.47
N GLU A 102 -2.27 -13.36 9.43
CA GLU A 102 -2.78 -13.89 8.16
C GLU A 102 -1.73 -14.72 7.41
N THR A 103 -0.45 -14.36 7.54
CA THR A 103 0.65 -15.05 6.85
C THR A 103 0.96 -16.44 7.43
N VAL A 104 0.61 -16.68 8.70
CA VAL A 104 0.86 -17.95 9.40
C VAL A 104 -0.28 -18.97 9.17
N ASN A 105 -1.45 -18.51 8.72
CA ASN A 105 -2.63 -19.35 8.47
C ASN A 105 -2.90 -19.61 6.97
N SER A 106 -1.93 -19.29 6.10
CA SER A 106 -2.02 -19.48 4.63
C SER A 106 -1.04 -20.54 4.15
#